data_AF-A0A4Z0L415-F1
#
_entry.id   AF-A0A4Z0L415-F1
#
_cell.length_a   1.000
_cell.length_b   1.000
_cell.length_c   1.000
_cell.angle_alpha   90.00
_cell.angle_beta   90.00
_cell.angle_gamma   90.00
#
_symmetry.space_group_name_H-M   'P 1'
#
loop_
_entity.id
_entity.type
_entity.pdbx_description
1 polymer ?
#
loop_
_entity_poly.entity_id
_entity_poly.type
_entity_poly.pdbx_seq_one_letter_code
_entity_poly.pdbx_strand_id
1 'polypeptide(L)' 'GSLFTEAEPAEINDRLVTQGDLIIHGGYLGQQPTTVIDLTNDSPVVLREGVGDVTPFL' A
#
# COMPACT_ATOMS: atom_id res chain seq x y z
N GLY A 1 -16.77 0.38 1.12
CA GLY A 1 -15.43 0.56 1.69
C GLY A 1 -14.84 -0.82 1.88
N SER A 2 -13.71 -1.10 1.24
CA SER A 2 -12.94 -2.32 1.48
C SER A 2 -11.60 -1.91 2.07
N LEU A 3 -11.31 -2.41 3.28
CA LEU A 3 -10.17 -2.06 4.13
C LEU A 3 -9.10 -3.15 4.12
N PHE A 4 -9.02 -3.98 3.08
CA PHE A 4 -8.05 -5.06 2.99
C PHE A 4 -7.39 -5.07 1.61
N THR A 5 -6.07 -4.98 1.60
CA THR A 5 -5.25 -5.22 0.41
C THR A 5 -5.39 -6.70 0.08
N GLU A 6 -5.80 -7.01 -1.16
CA GLU A 6 -5.89 -8.37 -1.71
C GLU A 6 -4.48 -9.00 -1.67
N ALA A 7 -4.17 -9.71 -0.59
CA ALA A 7 -2.83 -10.26 -0.32
C ALA A 7 -2.83 -11.80 -0.25
N GLU A 8 -3.82 -12.44 -0.85
CA GLU A 8 -3.77 -13.87 -1.10
C GLU A 8 -3.26 -14.13 -2.52
N PRO A 9 -2.06 -14.72 -2.70
CA PRO A 9 -1.52 -15.04 -4.03
C PRO A 9 -2.44 -15.92 -4.87
N ALA A 10 -3.32 -16.70 -4.23
CA ALA A 10 -4.32 -17.54 -4.89
C ALA A 10 -5.45 -16.70 -5.53
N GLU A 11 -5.85 -15.59 -4.90
CA GLU A 11 -6.95 -14.73 -5.38
C GLU A 11 -6.48 -13.77 -6.49
N ILE A 12 -5.20 -13.37 -6.45
CA ILE A 12 -4.53 -12.59 -7.52
C ILE A 12 -4.40 -13.43 -8.81
N ASN A 13 -4.23 -14.76 -8.68
CA ASN A 13 -4.02 -15.67 -9.82
C ASN A 13 -5.26 -15.72 -10.74
N ASP A 14 -6.47 -15.88 -10.18
CA ASP A 14 -7.69 -16.04 -10.98
C ASP A 14 -8.12 -14.77 -11.75
N ARG A 15 -7.63 -13.58 -11.35
CA ARG A 15 -8.02 -12.29 -11.96
C ARG A 15 -6.98 -11.64 -12.89
N LEU A 16 -5.69 -12.01 -12.78
CA LEU A 16 -4.59 -11.33 -13.49
C LEU A 16 -3.88 -12.19 -14.55
N VAL A 17 -4.29 -13.43 -14.76
CA VAL A 17 -3.71 -14.34 -15.78
C VAL A 17 -3.81 -13.81 -17.22
N THR A 18 -4.59 -12.76 -17.49
CA THR A 18 -4.65 -12.16 -18.84
C THR A 18 -3.86 -10.86 -19.03
N GLN A 19 -3.20 -10.29 -17.99
CA GLN A 19 -2.50 -8.99 -18.14
C GLN A 19 -1.15 -8.86 -17.42
N GLY A 20 -0.69 -9.85 -16.65
CA GLY A 20 0.59 -9.77 -15.94
C GLY A 20 1.71 -10.54 -16.65
N ASP A 21 2.62 -9.83 -17.34
CA ASP A 21 3.77 -10.46 -18.01
C ASP A 21 4.81 -11.06 -17.05
N LEU A 22 4.79 -10.67 -15.76
CA LEU A 22 5.72 -11.15 -14.75
C LEU A 22 5.19 -10.98 -13.32
N ILE A 23 5.28 -12.02 -12.50
CA ILE A 23 4.98 -11.99 -11.06
C ILE A 23 6.29 -12.22 -10.29
N ILE A 24 6.63 -11.31 -9.36
CA ILE A 24 7.79 -11.44 -8.47
C ILE A 24 7.32 -11.75 -7.05
N HIS A 25 7.70 -12.93 -6.53
CA HIS A 25 7.34 -13.34 -5.17
C HIS A 25 8.30 -12.73 -4.13
N GLY A 26 7.92 -11.58 -3.56
CA GLY A 26 8.69 -10.83 -2.55
C GLY A 26 8.56 -11.33 -1.10
N GLY A 27 7.94 -12.49 -0.86
CA GLY A 27 7.66 -12.99 0.49
C GLY A 27 6.37 -12.41 1.09
N TYR A 28 6.14 -12.64 2.39
CA TYR A 28 4.95 -12.13 3.09
C TYR A 28 5.14 -10.64 3.42
N LEU A 29 4.45 -9.78 2.67
CA LEU A 29 4.44 -8.35 2.94
C LEU A 29 3.42 -8.03 4.05
N GLY A 30 3.82 -7.16 4.98
CA GLY A 30 2.95 -6.69 6.06
C GLY A 30 1.68 -6.05 5.50
N GLN A 31 0.54 -6.42 6.07
CA GLN A 31 -0.79 -5.93 5.64
C GLN A 31 -1.08 -4.49 6.09
N GLN A 32 -0.15 -3.85 6.78
CA GLN A 32 -0.35 -2.49 7.25
C GLN A 32 -0.12 -1.49 6.12
N PRO A 33 -1.03 -0.52 5.96
CA PRO A 33 -0.95 0.40 4.83
C PRO A 33 0.18 1.44 5.06
N THR A 34 0.65 2.06 3.98
CA THR A 34 1.74 3.08 4.01
C THR A 34 1.29 4.38 4.67
N THR A 35 2.19 5.23 5.17
CA THR A 35 1.79 6.58 5.59
C THR A 35 1.63 7.50 4.37
N VAL A 36 0.60 8.34 4.35
CA VAL A 36 0.32 9.30 3.27
C VAL A 36 0.46 10.71 3.81
N ILE A 37 1.44 11.44 3.29
CA ILE A 37 1.71 12.85 3.58
C ILE A 37 1.42 13.67 2.33
N ASP A 38 0.58 14.68 2.45
CA ASP A 38 0.39 15.71 1.45
C ASP A 38 1.49 16.77 1.58
N LEU A 39 2.25 16.98 0.51
CA LEU A 39 3.35 17.95 0.41
C LEU A 39 3.06 19.01 -0.67
N THR A 40 1.80 19.17 -1.09
CA THR A 40 1.43 20.11 -2.15
C THR A 40 1.46 21.58 -1.71
N ASN A 41 1.32 21.83 -0.41
CA ASN A 41 1.34 23.16 0.19
C ASN A 41 2.61 23.37 1.02
N ASP A 42 2.79 24.60 1.53
CA ASP A 42 3.98 24.98 2.31
C ASP A 42 4.13 24.21 3.64
N SER A 43 3.07 23.58 4.13
CA SER A 43 3.08 22.77 5.36
C SER A 43 2.62 21.35 5.07
N PRO A 44 3.36 20.32 5.53
CA PRO A 44 2.98 18.93 5.35
C PRO A 44 1.67 18.61 6.08
N VAL A 45 0.80 17.81 5.46
CA VAL A 45 -0.44 17.35 6.08
C VAL A 45 -0.51 15.83 6.08
N VAL A 46 -0.67 15.22 7.25
CA VAL A 46 -0.87 13.77 7.37
C VAL A 46 -2.30 13.42 6.93
N LEU A 47 -2.45 12.81 5.76
CA LEU A 47 -3.75 12.35 5.26
C LEU A 47 -4.13 10.98 5.80
N ARG A 48 -3.12 10.12 6.05
CA ARG A 48 -3.32 8.78 6.61
C ARG A 48 -2.07 8.29 7.32
N GLU A 49 -2.22 7.88 8.57
CA GLU A 49 -1.16 7.21 9.33
C GLU A 49 -1.08 5.72 8.94
N GLY A 50 0.14 5.23 8.76
CA GLY A 50 0.46 3.86 8.37
C GLY A 50 1.78 3.42 8.99
N VAL A 51 2.53 2.54 8.30
CA VAL A 51 3.81 2.02 8.82
C VAL A 51 4.93 3.08 8.92
N GLY A 52 4.81 4.20 8.19
CA GLY A 52 5.81 5.26 8.21
C GLY A 52 5.63 6.20 9.41
N ASP A 53 6.72 6.54 10.09
CA ASP A 53 6.71 7.51 11.18
C ASP A 53 6.26 8.90 10.70
N VAL A 54 5.25 9.46 11.36
CA VAL A 54 4.68 10.78 11.07
C VAL A 54 5.38 11.91 11.83
N THR A 55 6.17 11.61 12.88
CA THR A 55 6.85 12.60 13.73
C THR A 55 7.66 13.66 12.96
N PRO A 56 8.34 13.34 11.83
CA PRO A 56 9.06 14.35 11.04
C PRO A 56 8.17 15.38 10.33
N PHE A 57 6.85 15.17 10.32
CA PHE A 57 5.86 15.96 9.58
C PHE A 57 4.84 16.66 10.50
N LEU A 58 5.05 16.60 11.82
CA LEU A 58 4.21 17.24 12.86
C LEU A 58 4.79 18.58 13.34
#